data_AF-A0A1S4BVF2-F1
#
_entry.id   AF-A0A1S4BVF2-F1
#
_cell.length_a   1.000
_cell.length_b   1.000
_cell.length_c   1.000
_cell.angle_alpha   90.00
_cell.angle_beta   90.00
_cell.angle_gamma   90.00
#
_symmetry.space_group_name_H-M   'P 1'
#
loop_
_entity.id
_entity.type
_entity.pdbx_description
1 polymer ?
#
loop_
_entity_poly.entity_id
_entity_poly.type
_entity_poly.pdbx_seq_one_letter_code
_entity_poly.pdbx_strand_id
1 'polypeptide(L)'
;MPESPRWLVMQGRLGDARRVLNKTSDSLEEAQLQLADIKEAAGILEQCNDDILEVPKCPKGDNVWRELIFSPTPAVSHILLTGVGIHFLQQTSGIDAVVLYSSTIFGKAGIKSDHDKLLATVAVGFVKTIFILVATFMLDKFGRRPLLLTSIAI
;
A
#
# COMPACT_ATOMS: atom_id res chain seq x y z
N MET A 1 12.03 -2.05 -14.30
CA MET A 1 10.58 -2.30 -14.09
C MET A 1 9.81 -1.45 -15.08
N PRO A 2 8.76 -1.97 -15.72
CA PRO A 2 7.87 -1.14 -16.53
C PRO A 2 7.11 -0.13 -15.65
N GLU A 3 6.70 0.99 -16.26
CA GLU A 3 5.83 1.97 -15.59
C GLU A 3 4.45 1.38 -15.28
N SER A 4 3.77 1.92 -14.26
CA SER A 4 2.44 1.45 -13.87
C SER A 4 1.44 1.60 -15.03
N PRO A 5 0.68 0.52 -15.38
CA PRO A 5 -0.35 0.60 -16.42
C PRO A 5 -1.37 1.71 -16.18
N ARG A 6 -1.74 1.95 -14.91
CA ARG A 6 -2.65 3.04 -14.52
C ARG A 6 -2.09 4.41 -14.87
N TRP A 7 -0.81 4.63 -14.57
CA TRP A 7 -0.14 5.88 -14.88
C TRP A 7 -0.02 6.09 -16.40
N LEU A 8 0.29 5.02 -17.16
CA LEU A 8 0.37 5.08 -18.62
C LEU A 8 -0.98 5.46 -19.25
N VAL A 9 -2.09 4.92 -18.74
CA VAL A 9 -3.45 5.33 -19.16
C VAL A 9 -3.72 6.79 -18.83
N MET A 10 -3.35 7.26 -17.64
CA MET A 10 -3.50 8.68 -17.27
C MET A 10 -2.67 9.65 -18.13
N GLN A 11 -1.55 9.18 -18.69
CA GLN A 11 -0.73 9.95 -19.64
C GLN A 11 -1.22 9.82 -21.09
N GLY A 12 -2.31 9.09 -21.34
CA GLY A 12 -2.84 8.84 -22.68
C GLY A 12 -2.09 7.80 -23.49
N ARG A 13 -1.09 7.11 -22.92
CA ARG A 13 -0.26 6.09 -23.59
C ARG A 13 -0.89 4.71 -23.47
N LEU A 14 -2.02 4.50 -24.13
CA LEU A 14 -2.81 3.26 -24.05
C LEU A 14 -2.08 2.04 -24.62
N GLY A 15 -1.31 2.22 -25.71
CA GLY A 15 -0.55 1.14 -26.34
C GLY A 15 0.53 0.56 -25.40
N ASP A 16 1.22 1.44 -24.68
CA ASP A 16 2.22 1.04 -23.68
C ASP A 16 1.56 0.39 -22.47
N ALA A 17 0.44 0.94 -21.98
CA ALA A 17 -0.32 0.36 -20.88
C ALA A 17 -0.75 -1.08 -21.20
N ARG A 18 -1.31 -1.32 -22.40
CA ARG A 18 -1.71 -2.66 -22.87
C ARG A 18 -0.53 -3.62 -22.94
N ARG A 19 0.63 -3.15 -23.42
CA ARG A 19 1.85 -3.96 -23.49
C ARG A 19 2.35 -4.37 -22.10
N VAL A 20 2.24 -3.50 -21.11
CA VAL A 20 2.62 -3.82 -19.72
C VAL A 20 1.58 -4.78 -19.12
N LEU A 21 0.28 -4.52 -19.26
CA LEU A 21 -0.79 -5.41 -18.79
C LEU A 21 -0.65 -6.83 -19.34
N ASN A 22 -0.43 -6.97 -20.66
CA ASN A 22 -0.21 -8.29 -21.28
C ASN A 22 1.03 -9.04 -20.75
N LYS A 23 2.00 -8.33 -20.16
CA LYS A 23 3.18 -8.95 -19.54
C LYS A 23 2.98 -9.28 -18.06
N THR A 24 1.98 -8.68 -17.42
CA THR A 24 1.79 -8.77 -15.96
C THR A 24 0.55 -9.56 -15.56
N SER A 25 -0.42 -9.73 -16.48
CA SER A 25 -1.62 -10.53 -16.28
C SER A 25 -1.42 -11.98 -16.71
N ASP A 26 -2.13 -12.90 -16.06
CA ASP A 26 -2.03 -14.35 -16.35
C ASP A 26 -2.73 -14.73 -17.66
N SER A 27 -3.68 -13.91 -18.12
CA SER A 27 -4.43 -14.08 -19.37
C SER A 27 -4.58 -12.78 -20.16
N LEU A 28 -4.69 -12.90 -21.49
CA LEU A 28 -4.98 -11.79 -22.39
C LEU A 28 -6.37 -11.18 -22.12
N GLU A 29 -7.33 -12.01 -21.71
CA GLU A 29 -8.69 -11.57 -21.38
C GLU A 29 -8.70 -10.74 -20.08
N GLU A 30 -7.94 -11.16 -19.08
CA GLU A 30 -7.78 -10.42 -17.83
C GLU A 30 -7.06 -9.08 -18.04
N ALA A 31 -6.03 -9.06 -18.90
CA ALA A 31 -5.34 -7.83 -19.28
C ALA A 31 -6.28 -6.81 -19.95
N GLN A 32 -7.21 -7.29 -20.79
CA GLN A 32 -8.22 -6.43 -21.42
C GLN A 32 -9.25 -5.91 -20.43
N LEU A 33 -9.72 -6.76 -19.52
CA LEU A 33 -10.67 -6.37 -18.48
C LEU A 33 -10.07 -5.34 -17.52
N GLN A 34 -8.83 -5.56 -17.07
CA GLN A 34 -8.11 -4.58 -16.25
C GLN A 34 -7.86 -3.26 -17.01
N LEU A 35 -7.57 -3.31 -18.32
CA LEU A 35 -7.43 -2.10 -19.13
C LEU A 35 -8.77 -1.33 -19.21
N ALA A 36 -9.89 -2.03 -19.34
CA ALA A 36 -11.23 -1.42 -19.36
C ALA A 36 -11.55 -0.74 -18.02
N ASP A 37 -11.35 -1.41 -16.89
CA ASP A 37 -11.54 -0.84 -15.55
C ASP A 37 -10.70 0.44 -15.34
N ILE A 38 -9.47 0.44 -15.85
CA ILE A 38 -8.56 1.58 -15.73
C ILE A 38 -9.01 2.74 -16.64
N LYS A 39 -9.50 2.44 -17.84
CA LYS A 39 -10.07 3.46 -18.74
C LYS A 39 -11.32 4.08 -18.14
N GLU A 40 -12.21 3.27 -17.56
CA GLU A 40 -13.40 3.75 -16.86
C GLU A 40 -13.03 4.65 -15.69
N ALA A 41 -12.10 4.22 -14.84
CA ALA A 41 -11.62 5.03 -13.71
C ALA A 41 -10.93 6.34 -14.15
N ALA A 42 -10.34 6.36 -15.34
CA ALA A 42 -9.73 7.56 -15.93
C ALA A 42 -10.74 8.43 -16.69
N GLY A 43 -12.01 8.02 -16.81
CA GLY A 43 -13.04 8.73 -17.57
C GLY A 43 -12.83 8.70 -19.09
N ILE A 44 -12.08 7.71 -19.61
CA ILE A 44 -11.80 7.54 -21.04
C ILE A 44 -12.85 6.60 -21.63
N LEU A 45 -13.46 6.99 -22.75
CA LEU A 45 -14.46 6.15 -23.45
C LEU A 45 -13.83 4.82 -23.91
N GLU A 46 -14.52 3.71 -23.65
CA GLU A 46 -14.07 2.35 -24.03
C GLU A 46 -13.73 2.21 -25.52
N GLN A 47 -14.44 2.96 -26.38
CA GLN A 47 -14.27 2.93 -27.84
C GLN A 47 -12.99 3.61 -28.34
N CYS A 48 -12.26 4.34 -27.50
CA CYS A 48 -10.97 4.89 -27.89
C CYS A 48 -9.91 3.78 -27.91
N ASN A 49 -9.61 3.31 -29.12
CA ASN A 49 -8.59 2.29 -29.39
C ASN A 49 -7.27 2.90 -29.90
N ASP A 50 -7.16 4.24 -29.93
CA ASP A 50 -5.94 4.91 -30.33
C ASP A 50 -4.82 4.65 -29.31
N ASP A 51 -3.62 4.40 -29.81
CA ASP A 51 -2.44 4.10 -28.98
C ASP A 51 -2.00 5.31 -28.13
N ILE A 52 -2.36 6.51 -28.58
CA ILE A 52 -2.06 7.79 -27.94
C ILE A 52 -3.33 8.64 -27.94
N LEU A 53 -3.80 9.02 -26.76
CA LEU A 53 -4.90 9.95 -26.58
C LEU A 53 -4.39 11.25 -25.96
N GLU A 54 -4.86 12.40 -26.44
CA GLU A 54 -4.73 13.65 -25.71
C GLU A 54 -5.71 13.64 -24.53
N VAL A 55 -5.25 13.10 -23.40
CA VAL A 55 -6.04 13.13 -22.17
C VAL A 55 -6.06 14.58 -21.69
N PRO A 56 -7.25 15.18 -21.45
CA PRO A 56 -7.32 16.46 -20.76
C PRO A 56 -6.65 16.25 -19.40
N LYS A 57 -5.48 16.89 -19.19
CA LYS A 57 -4.75 16.80 -17.94
C LYS A 57 -5.74 17.09 -16.81
N CYS A 58 -6.03 16.08 -15.97
CA CYS A 58 -6.79 16.30 -14.76
C CYS A 58 -6.17 17.49 -14.02
N PRO A 59 -6.96 18.47 -13.58
CA PRO A 59 -6.45 19.67 -12.94
C PRO A 59 -5.51 19.25 -11.80
N LYS A 60 -4.26 19.72 -11.87
CA LYS A 60 -3.17 19.40 -10.95
C LYS A 60 -3.62 19.52 -9.50
N GLY A 61 -3.22 18.54 -8.68
CA GLY A 61 -3.65 18.28 -7.30
C GLY A 61 -3.42 19.36 -6.24
N ASP A 62 -3.29 20.64 -6.58
CA ASP A 62 -3.20 21.74 -5.62
C ASP A 62 -4.54 21.94 -4.87
N ASN A 63 -5.65 21.65 -5.54
CA ASN A 63 -7.00 21.66 -5.01
C ASN A 63 -7.39 20.34 -4.32
N VAL A 64 -6.79 19.20 -4.66
CA VAL A 64 -7.12 17.90 -4.05
C VAL A 64 -6.79 17.86 -2.57
N TRP A 65 -5.61 18.35 -2.16
CA TRP A 65 -5.24 18.41 -0.74
C TRP A 65 -6.13 19.37 0.06
N ARG A 66 -6.53 20.50 -0.55
CA ARG A 66 -7.49 21.44 0.08
C ARG A 66 -8.88 20.83 0.18
N GLU A 67 -9.35 20.15 -0.86
CA GLU A 67 -10.67 19.52 -0.87
C GLU A 67 -10.73 18.35 0.12
N LEU A 68 -9.66 17.55 0.21
CA LEU A 68 -9.52 16.44 1.14
C LEU A 68 -9.53 16.88 2.62
N ILE A 69 -8.95 18.04 2.94
CA ILE A 69 -8.83 18.55 4.31
C ILE A 69 -10.00 19.48 4.69
N PHE A 70 -10.42 20.36 3.78
CA PHE A 70 -11.41 21.42 4.07
C PHE A 70 -12.84 21.07 3.63
N SER A 71 -13.04 20.08 2.76
CA SER A 71 -14.38 19.67 2.31
C SER A 71 -14.48 18.16 2.04
N PRO A 72 -14.12 17.29 3.01
CA PRO A 72 -14.18 15.85 2.79
C PRO A 72 -15.64 15.37 2.70
N THR A 73 -15.97 14.68 1.61
CA THR A 73 -17.19 13.87 1.49
C THR A 73 -17.22 12.85 2.65
N PRO A 74 -18.39 12.54 3.26
CA PRO A 74 -18.47 11.67 4.44
C PRO A 74 -17.72 10.33 4.27
N ALA A 75 -17.79 9.68 3.10
CA ALA A 75 -17.05 8.46 2.82
C ALA A 75 -15.51 8.63 2.89
N VAL A 76 -15.00 9.74 2.36
CA VAL A 76 -13.55 10.03 2.34
C VAL A 76 -13.06 10.39 3.74
N SER A 77 -13.87 11.11 4.52
CA SER A 77 -13.57 11.41 5.93
C SER A 77 -13.42 10.14 6.77
N HIS A 78 -14.32 9.15 6.60
CA HIS A 78 -14.20 7.87 7.30
C HIS A 78 -12.93 7.11 6.93
N ILE A 79 -12.55 7.09 5.64
CA ILE A 79 -11.32 6.45 5.17
C ILE A 79 -10.08 7.16 5.72
N LEU A 80 -10.07 8.49 5.71
CA LEU A 80 -8.98 9.28 6.28
C LEU A 80 -8.84 9.05 7.79
N LEU A 81 -9.94 9.09 8.52
CA LEU A 81 -9.94 8.89 9.97
C LEU A 81 -9.45 7.49 10.35
N THR A 82 -9.90 6.46 9.64
CA THR A 82 -9.42 5.09 9.86
C THR A 82 -7.96 4.94 9.49
N GLY A 83 -7.53 5.45 8.33
CA GLY A 83 -6.12 5.39 7.92
C GLY A 83 -5.18 6.10 8.91
N VAL A 84 -5.51 7.34 9.29
CA VAL A 84 -4.74 8.11 10.27
C VAL A 84 -4.80 7.45 11.65
N GLY A 85 -5.97 7.00 12.09
CA GLY A 85 -6.16 6.34 13.37
C GLY A 85 -5.36 5.04 13.50
N ILE A 86 -5.34 4.21 12.45
CA ILE A 86 -4.55 2.98 12.41
C ILE A 86 -3.05 3.30 12.54
N HIS A 87 -2.55 4.28 11.78
CA HIS A 87 -1.14 4.67 11.85
C HIS A 87 -0.78 5.28 13.21
N PHE A 88 -1.69 6.04 13.82
CA PHE A 88 -1.50 6.59 15.15
C PHE A 88 -1.44 5.51 16.23
N LEU A 89 -2.36 4.54 16.19
CA LEU A 89 -2.35 3.37 17.09
C LEU A 89 -1.08 2.53 16.91
N GLN A 90 -0.62 2.39 15.67
CA GLN A 90 0.63 1.69 15.36
C GLN A 90 1.85 2.38 16.00
N GLN A 91 1.96 3.72 15.93
CA GLN A 91 3.07 4.46 16.52
C GLN A 91 3.00 4.54 18.05
N THR A 92 1.80 4.74 18.60
CA THR A 92 1.59 4.85 20.06
C THR A 92 1.88 3.55 20.81
N SER A 93 1.84 2.39 20.13
CA SER A 93 2.32 1.13 20.68
C SER A 93 3.79 1.16 21.12
N GLY A 94 4.58 2.16 20.69
CA GLY A 94 5.97 2.32 21.12
C GLY A 94 6.91 1.22 20.62
N ILE A 95 6.47 0.41 19.65
CA ILE A 95 7.23 -0.72 19.12
C ILE A 95 8.60 -0.28 18.57
N ASP A 96 8.65 0.89 17.92
CA ASP A 96 9.90 1.42 17.38
C ASP A 96 10.88 1.81 18.49
N ALA A 97 10.39 2.33 19.61
CA ALA A 97 11.22 2.61 20.78
C ALA A 97 11.71 1.30 21.43
N VAL A 98 10.85 0.28 21.56
CA VAL A 98 11.24 -1.03 22.11
C VAL A 98 12.31 -1.70 21.25
N VAL A 99 12.16 -1.66 19.92
CA VAL A 99 13.16 -2.22 19.00
C VAL A 99 14.47 -1.44 19.10
N LEU A 100 14.43 -0.11 19.08
CA LEU A 100 15.61 0.75 19.12
C LEU A 100 16.38 0.64 20.46
N TYR A 101 15.67 0.57 21.57
CA TYR A 101 16.27 0.49 22.90
C TYR A 101 16.39 -0.94 23.44
N SER A 102 16.05 -1.96 22.64
CA SER A 102 16.10 -3.38 23.04
C SER A 102 17.48 -3.75 23.62
N SER A 103 18.56 -3.42 22.92
CA SER A 103 19.94 -3.64 23.37
C SER A 103 20.29 -2.93 24.69
N THR A 104 19.70 -1.75 24.92
CA THR A 104 19.91 -0.96 26.15
C THR A 104 19.10 -1.53 27.31
N ILE A 105 17.88 -2.02 27.06
CA ILE A 105 17.04 -2.72 28.04
C ILE A 105 17.72 -4.02 28.46
N PHE A 106 18.21 -4.81 27.50
CA PHE A 106 18.95 -6.05 27.79
C PHE A 106 20.30 -5.76 28.47
N GLY A 107 20.96 -4.65 28.13
CA GLY A 107 22.15 -4.18 28.84
C GLY A 107 21.87 -3.83 30.31
N LYS A 108 20.76 -3.13 30.59
CA LYS A 108 20.30 -2.82 31.96
C LYS A 108 19.83 -4.06 32.73
N ALA A 109 19.38 -5.11 32.03
CA ALA A 109 19.01 -6.40 32.61
C ALA A 109 20.21 -7.29 32.99
N GLY A 110 21.46 -6.86 32.71
CA GLY A 110 22.68 -7.53 33.19
C GLY A 110 23.69 -7.93 32.11
N ILE A 111 23.38 -7.69 30.83
CA ILE A 111 24.25 -8.06 29.71
C ILE A 111 25.31 -6.96 29.46
N LYS A 112 26.55 -7.17 29.93
CA LYS A 112 27.63 -6.17 29.88
C LYS A 112 28.52 -6.25 28.63
N SER A 113 28.47 -7.33 27.85
CA SER A 113 29.31 -7.51 26.66
C SER A 113 28.70 -6.87 25.42
N ASP A 114 29.48 -6.10 24.65
CA ASP A 114 29.00 -5.48 23.39
C ASP A 114 28.62 -6.53 22.33
N HIS A 115 29.26 -7.71 22.36
CA HIS A 115 28.89 -8.85 21.51
C HIS A 115 27.46 -9.33 21.80
N ASP A 116 27.05 -9.36 23.06
CA ASP A 116 25.73 -9.85 23.47
C ASP A 116 24.62 -8.82 23.18
N LYS A 117 24.93 -7.51 23.20
CA LYS A 117 23.99 -6.46 22.77
C LYS A 117 23.71 -6.52 21.28
N LEU A 118 24.74 -6.79 20.48
CA LEU A 118 24.60 -7.02 19.03
C LEU A 118 23.77 -8.29 18.78
N LEU A 119 24.07 -9.38 19.48
CA LEU A 119 23.32 -10.63 19.37
C LEU A 119 21.83 -10.44 19.74
N ALA A 120 21.54 -9.68 20.80
CA ALA A 120 20.17 -9.37 21.20
C ALA A 120 19.43 -8.53 20.15
N THR A 121 20.10 -7.57 19.51
CA THR A 121 19.51 -6.76 18.42
C THR A 121 19.19 -7.63 17.20
N VAL A 122 20.11 -8.53 16.83
CA VAL A 122 19.89 -9.51 15.74
C VAL A 122 18.75 -10.45 16.09
N ALA A 123 18.66 -10.93 17.33
CA ALA A 123 17.56 -11.79 17.79
C ALA A 123 16.20 -11.08 17.70
N VAL A 124 16.12 -9.81 18.11
CA VAL A 124 14.88 -9.00 17.96
C VAL A 124 14.49 -8.85 16.50
N GLY A 125 15.45 -8.54 15.61
CA GLY A 125 15.21 -8.46 14.17
C GLY A 125 14.75 -9.79 13.57
N PHE A 126 15.35 -10.90 14.00
CA PHE A 126 14.99 -12.23 13.56
C PHE A 126 13.57 -12.62 14.00
N VAL A 127 13.24 -12.42 15.27
CA VAL A 127 11.88 -12.66 15.80
C VAL A 127 10.87 -11.80 15.04
N LYS A 128 11.15 -10.50 14.85
CA LYS A 128 10.29 -9.58 14.07
C LYS A 128 10.05 -10.12 12.66
N THR A 129 11.10 -10.61 11.99
CA THR A 129 11.01 -11.13 10.63
C THR A 129 10.16 -12.39 10.56
N ILE A 130 10.31 -13.32 11.51
CA ILE A 130 9.46 -14.52 11.61
C ILE A 130 8.00 -14.11 11.78
N PHE A 131 7.71 -13.18 12.70
CA PHE A 131 6.34 -12.72 12.93
C PHE A 131 5.73 -12.05 11.70
N ILE A 132 6.50 -11.23 10.97
CA ILE A 132 6.05 -10.64 9.70
C ILE A 132 5.75 -11.75 8.69
N LEU A 133 6.63 -12.73 8.53
CA LEU A 133 6.45 -13.84 7.60
C LEU A 133 5.17 -14.63 7.93
N VAL A 134 4.97 -15.00 9.20
CA VAL A 134 3.77 -15.68 9.67
C VAL A 134 2.52 -14.85 9.41
N ALA A 135 2.56 -13.55 9.70
CA ALA A 135 1.44 -12.64 9.45
C ALA A 135 1.13 -12.53 7.96
N THR A 136 2.13 -12.43 7.08
CA THR A 136 1.96 -12.41 5.62
C THR A 136 1.31 -13.71 5.13
N PHE A 137 1.80 -14.88 5.54
CA PHE A 137 1.20 -16.15 5.16
C PHE A 137 -0.23 -16.32 5.69
N MET A 138 -0.53 -15.83 6.90
CA MET A 138 -1.90 -15.80 7.41
C MET A 138 -2.80 -14.87 6.60
N LEU A 139 -2.32 -13.66 6.27
CA LEU A 139 -3.07 -12.69 5.45
C LEU A 139 -3.42 -13.27 4.08
N ASP A 140 -2.46 -13.94 3.44
CA ASP A 140 -2.65 -14.53 2.11
C ASP A 140 -3.61 -15.74 2.15
N LYS A 141 -3.58 -16.53 3.23
CA LYS A 141 -4.43 -17.73 3.38
C LYS A 141 -5.88 -17.41 3.75
N PHE A 142 -6.12 -16.38 4.57
CA PHE A 142 -7.47 -15.98 4.96
C PHE A 142 -8.12 -15.02 3.97
N GLY A 143 -7.35 -14.35 3.10
CA GLY A 143 -7.84 -13.40 2.12
C GLY A 143 -8.16 -12.01 2.71
N ARG A 144 -8.13 -10.97 1.86
CA ARG A 144 -8.31 -9.56 2.26
C ARG A 144 -9.70 -9.22 2.82
N ARG A 145 -10.74 -9.98 2.44
CA ARG A 145 -12.15 -9.70 2.80
C ARG A 145 -12.54 -10.05 4.25
N PRO A 146 -12.20 -11.22 4.81
CA PRO A 146 -12.57 -11.52 6.19
C PRO A 146 -11.85 -10.66 7.22
N LEU A 147 -10.61 -10.20 6.96
CA LEU A 147 -9.92 -9.26 7.86
C LEU A 147 -10.61 -7.89 7.97
N LEU A 148 -11.13 -7.35 6.85
CA LEU A 148 -11.89 -6.10 6.88
C LEU A 148 -13.23 -6.26 7.62
N LEU A 149 -13.87 -7.42 7.48
CA LEU A 149 -15.15 -7.73 8.14
C LEU A 149 -14.99 -8.01 9.65
N THR A 150 -13.90 -8.65 10.09
CA THR A 150 -13.65 -8.85 11.53
C THR A 150 -13.21 -7.58 12.25
N SER A 151 -12.61 -6.62 11.53
CA SER A 151 -12.22 -5.31 12.08
C SER A 151 -13.41 -4.39 12.39
N ILE A 152 -14.55 -4.58 11.72
CA ILE A 152 -15.81 -3.83 11.95
C ILE A 152 -16.66 -4.50 13.05
N ALA A 153 -16.36 -5.75 13.40
CA ALA A 153 -17.11 -6.55 14.36
C ALA A 153 -16.59 -6.48 15.81
N ILE A 154 -15.64 -5.59 16.10
CA ILE A 154 -15.13 -5.29 17.45
C ILE A 154 -15.39 -3.81 17.76
#